data_AF-A0A9X9L728-F1
#
_entry.id   AF-A0A9X9L728-F1
#
_cell.length_a   1.000
_cell.length_b   1.000
_cell.length_c   1.000
_cell.angle_alpha   90.00
_cell.angle_beta   90.00
_cell.angle_gamma   90.00
#
_symmetry.space_group_name_H-M   'P 1'
#
loop_
_entity.id
_entity.type
_entity.pdbx_description
1 polymer ?
#
loop_
_entity_poly.entity_id
_entity_poly.type
_entity_poly.pdbx_seq_one_letter_code
_entity_poly.pdbx_strand_id
1 'polypeptide(L)'
;MAERMDRIEITMYEIKTSLKAIQPRNQPGKLAISEPSNSATRPEKGKAPARPDKYPPVDSTNVTSKLEIDSFVLTPGEKFVKEAWPQALLAHEVNHEAYTSIKNKVVIRPELRLDKANSTVFSKLTEIQSAFRIALVPYWYWPKRLCLDMKEDFQCTRVWAEENSATTWPLLLEAIFKTMQRLDVLHSLRTIFSRHAARDGEDINSFTT
;
A
#
# COMPACT_ATOMS: atom_id res chain seq x y z
N MET A 1 -34.27 18.32 42.61
CA MET A 1 -32.80 18.37 42.58
C MET A 1 -32.37 17.43 41.46
N ALA A 2 -31.98 17.97 40.31
CA ALA A 2 -31.53 17.19 39.17
C ALA A 2 -30.01 17.39 39.05
N GLU A 3 -29.25 16.32 39.26
CA GLU A 3 -27.80 16.29 39.06
C GLU A 3 -27.49 16.56 37.59
N ARG A 4 -26.70 17.61 37.36
CA ARG A 4 -26.21 17.97 36.04
C ARG A 4 -24.98 17.10 35.76
N MET A 5 -25.21 15.91 35.21
CA MET A 5 -24.14 15.01 34.79
C MET A 5 -23.27 15.67 33.72
N ASP A 6 -21.96 15.58 33.91
CA ASP A 6 -20.99 16.20 33.01
C ASP A 6 -20.94 15.43 31.68
N ARG A 7 -20.60 16.11 30.58
CA ARG A 7 -20.66 15.54 29.23
C ARG A 7 -19.81 14.28 29.09
N ILE A 8 -18.72 14.19 29.86
CA ILE A 8 -17.79 13.05 29.88
C ILE A 8 -18.42 11.82 30.56
N GLU A 9 -19.24 12.02 31.59
CA GLU A 9 -19.93 10.92 32.30
C GLU A 9 -21.01 10.30 31.43
N ILE A 10 -21.68 11.12 30.61
CA ILE A 10 -22.67 10.66 29.62
C ILE A 10 -21.98 9.76 28.58
N THR A 11 -20.84 10.19 28.01
CA THR A 11 -20.13 9.39 27.01
C THR A 11 -19.58 8.08 27.60
N MET A 12 -19.08 8.10 28.83
CA MET A 12 -18.63 6.86 29.49
C MET A 12 -19.78 5.90 29.77
N TYR A 13 -20.95 6.40 30.14
CA TYR A 13 -22.13 5.57 30.34
C TYR A 13 -22.60 4.92 29.03
N GLU A 14 -22.64 5.67 27.94
CA GLU A 14 -23.03 5.16 26.61
C GLU A 14 -22.05 4.10 26.08
N ILE A 15 -20.74 4.30 26.26
CA ILE A 15 -19.70 3.34 25.87
C ILE A 15 -19.85 2.04 26.68
N LYS A 16 -20.05 2.14 28.00
CA LYS A 16 -20.20 0.98 28.88
C LYS A 16 -21.47 0.16 28.57
N THR A 17 -22.54 0.84 28.16
CA THR A 17 -23.80 0.20 27.77
C THR A 17 -23.65 -0.49 26.42
N SER A 18 -22.95 0.13 25.47
CA SER A 18 -22.67 -0.44 24.15
C SER A 18 -21.74 -1.66 24.23
N LEU A 19 -20.75 -1.65 25.12
CA LEU A 19 -19.85 -2.79 25.32
C LEU A 19 -20.55 -4.01 25.95
N LYS A 20 -21.57 -3.80 26.79
CA LYS A 20 -22.39 -4.91 27.33
C LYS A 20 -23.26 -5.59 26.25
N ALA A 21 -23.57 -4.90 25.15
CA ALA A 21 -24.37 -5.44 24.06
C ALA A 21 -23.58 -6.32 23.07
N ILE A 22 -22.24 -6.34 23.16
CA ILE A 22 -21.36 -7.00 22.17
C ILE A 22 -20.85 -8.38 22.67
N GLN A 23 -21.35 -8.93 23.78
CA GLN A 23 -21.03 -10.32 24.14
C GLN A 23 -21.72 -11.33 23.21
N PRO A 24 -20.98 -12.21 22.51
CA PRO A 24 -21.59 -13.28 21.72
C PRO A 24 -22.19 -14.36 22.63
N ARG A 25 -23.48 -14.60 22.43
CA ARG A 25 -24.30 -15.66 23.01
C ARG A 25 -23.83 -17.02 22.49
N ASN A 26 -23.00 -17.73 23.26
CA ASN A 26 -22.69 -19.14 23.00
C ASN A 26 -23.91 -20.01 23.32
N GLN A 27 -24.44 -20.72 22.32
CA GLN A 27 -25.18 -21.97 22.52
C GLN A 27 -24.71 -23.05 21.53
N PRO A 28 -24.60 -24.33 21.96
CA PRO A 28 -24.01 -25.40 21.17
C PRO A 28 -25.05 -26.29 20.46
N GLY A 29 -24.65 -26.85 19.32
CA GLY A 29 -25.14 -28.14 18.81
C GLY A 29 -25.97 -28.11 17.53
N LYS A 30 -25.43 -28.67 16.44
CA LYS A 30 -25.76 -30.03 15.94
C LYS A 30 -25.20 -30.26 14.53
N LEU A 31 -24.44 -31.35 14.40
CA LEU A 31 -24.09 -32.03 13.16
C LEU A 31 -25.36 -32.54 12.46
N ALA A 32 -25.46 -32.32 11.15
CA ALA A 32 -26.24 -33.17 10.26
C ALA A 32 -25.67 -33.08 8.84
N ILE A 33 -25.07 -34.21 8.44
CA ILE A 33 -24.75 -34.58 7.06
C ILE A 33 -26.07 -34.89 6.34
N SER A 34 -26.22 -34.43 5.10
CA SER A 34 -27.14 -35.05 4.15
C SER A 34 -26.75 -34.70 2.71
N GLU A 35 -26.23 -35.70 1.99
CA GLU A 35 -26.36 -35.85 0.53
C GLU A 35 -27.85 -35.87 0.13
N PRO A 36 -28.20 -35.55 -1.12
CA PRO A 36 -28.46 -36.61 -2.09
C PRO A 36 -27.95 -36.26 -3.51
N SER A 37 -27.26 -37.19 -4.16
CA SER A 37 -27.82 -38.25 -5.04
C SER A 37 -27.87 -37.84 -6.51
N ASN A 38 -27.06 -38.54 -7.27
CA ASN A 38 -26.98 -38.56 -8.72
C ASN A 38 -28.30 -39.03 -9.36
N SER A 39 -28.67 -38.44 -10.49
CA SER A 39 -29.42 -39.15 -11.53
C SER A 39 -28.82 -38.79 -12.89
N ALA A 40 -28.09 -39.75 -13.45
CA ALA A 40 -27.60 -39.74 -14.81
C ALA A 40 -28.74 -40.04 -15.80
N THR A 41 -28.80 -39.27 -16.89
CA THR A 41 -29.50 -39.69 -18.12
C THR A 41 -28.51 -39.52 -19.29
N ARG A 42 -28.40 -40.61 -20.06
CA ARG A 42 -27.45 -40.85 -21.17
C ARG A 42 -27.62 -39.87 -22.37
N PRO A 43 -26.61 -39.81 -23.27
CA PRO A 43 -26.51 -38.83 -24.34
C PRO A 43 -27.17 -39.31 -25.64
N GLU A 44 -27.71 -38.37 -26.41
CA GLU A 44 -28.14 -38.62 -27.78
C GLU A 44 -27.29 -37.83 -28.79
N LYS A 45 -26.92 -38.56 -29.85
CA LYS A 45 -26.09 -38.18 -30.99
C LYS A 45 -26.73 -37.08 -31.84
N GLY A 46 -25.87 -36.20 -32.37
CA GLY A 46 -25.89 -35.96 -33.82
C GLY A 46 -25.84 -34.51 -34.29
N LYS A 47 -24.88 -34.28 -35.22
CA LYS A 47 -24.85 -33.28 -36.30
C LYS A 47 -24.48 -31.83 -35.97
N ALA A 48 -23.21 -31.51 -36.25
CA ALA A 48 -22.84 -30.24 -36.90
C ALA A 48 -23.49 -30.16 -38.30
N PRO A 49 -23.75 -28.96 -38.83
CA PRO A 49 -22.76 -28.38 -39.75
C PRO A 49 -22.67 -26.83 -39.81
N ALA A 50 -21.52 -26.40 -40.34
CA ALA A 50 -21.28 -25.23 -41.21
C ALA A 50 -21.34 -23.79 -40.65
N ARG A 51 -20.15 -23.18 -40.57
CA ARG A 51 -19.93 -21.73 -40.76
C ARG A 51 -20.22 -21.35 -42.23
N PRO A 52 -20.57 -20.08 -42.49
CA PRO A 52 -19.70 -19.29 -43.37
C PRO A 52 -19.46 -17.85 -42.88
N ASP A 53 -18.35 -17.31 -43.37
CA ASP A 53 -17.72 -16.02 -43.12
C ASP A 53 -18.63 -14.78 -43.20
N LYS A 54 -18.24 -13.72 -42.45
CA LYS A 54 -17.90 -12.39 -43.00
C LYS A 54 -17.69 -11.36 -41.87
N TYR A 55 -16.47 -10.84 -41.78
CA TYR A 55 -16.18 -9.54 -41.17
C TYR A 55 -16.61 -8.41 -42.12
N PRO A 56 -17.05 -7.27 -41.59
CA PRO A 56 -16.75 -5.96 -42.16
C PRO A 56 -16.02 -5.05 -41.14
N PRO A 57 -15.49 -3.89 -41.57
CA PRO A 57 -14.17 -3.40 -41.18
C PRO A 57 -14.15 -2.41 -40.01
N VAL A 58 -12.92 -2.26 -39.49
CA VAL A 58 -12.39 -1.19 -38.62
C VAL A 58 -13.11 0.14 -38.74
N ASP A 59 -13.64 0.63 -37.62
CA ASP A 59 -13.70 2.06 -37.32
C ASP A 59 -12.76 2.34 -36.14
N SER A 60 -11.53 2.71 -36.48
CA SER A 60 -10.58 3.33 -35.57
C SER A 60 -11.06 4.74 -35.27
N THR A 61 -12.08 4.88 -34.43
CA THR A 61 -12.32 6.15 -33.75
C THR A 61 -11.28 6.24 -32.64
N ASN A 62 -10.17 6.89 -32.95
CA ASN A 62 -9.30 7.54 -31.97
C ASN A 62 -10.18 8.49 -31.15
N VAL A 63 -10.83 7.97 -30.11
CA VAL A 63 -11.10 8.77 -28.92
C VAL A 63 -9.75 8.87 -28.23
N THR A 64 -8.91 9.76 -28.76
CA THR A 64 -7.90 10.42 -27.96
C THR A 64 -8.69 11.18 -26.91
N SER A 65 -9.11 10.48 -25.86
CA SER A 65 -9.35 11.10 -24.56
C SER A 65 -8.02 11.70 -24.22
N LYS A 66 -7.87 12.97 -24.63
CA LYS A 66 -6.92 13.95 -24.14
C LYS A 66 -6.92 13.76 -22.63
N LEU A 67 -5.99 12.95 -22.17
CA LEU A 67 -5.70 12.79 -20.76
C LEU A 67 -5.22 14.19 -20.41
N GLU A 68 -6.14 14.99 -19.87
CA GLU A 68 -5.79 16.21 -19.19
C GLU A 68 -4.78 15.76 -18.16
N ILE A 69 -3.51 15.99 -18.50
CA ILE A 69 -2.41 15.94 -17.55
C ILE A 69 -2.69 17.15 -16.66
N ASP A 70 -3.68 17.01 -15.79
CA ASP A 70 -3.76 17.77 -14.57
C ASP A 70 -2.38 17.60 -13.98
N SER A 71 -1.64 18.71 -13.90
CA SER A 71 -0.39 18.73 -13.17
C SER A 71 -0.75 18.26 -11.76
N PHE A 72 -0.46 17.00 -11.43
CA PHE A 72 -0.78 16.44 -10.13
C PHE A 72 -0.06 17.29 -9.10
N VAL A 73 -0.79 18.19 -8.44
CA VAL A 73 -0.23 19.07 -7.42
C VAL A 73 0.08 18.17 -6.24
N LEU A 74 1.36 17.87 -6.07
CA LEU A 74 1.84 17.06 -4.96
C LEU A 74 1.56 17.78 -3.65
N THR A 75 1.05 17.03 -2.68
CA THR A 75 0.97 17.51 -1.30
C THR A 75 2.37 17.80 -0.76
N PRO A 76 2.52 18.65 0.28
CA PRO A 76 3.84 18.90 0.89
C PRO A 76 4.56 17.62 1.32
N GLY A 77 3.83 16.64 1.86
CA GLY A 77 4.39 15.34 2.26
C GLY A 77 4.88 14.51 1.06
N GLU A 78 4.09 14.45 -0.02
CA GLU A 78 4.52 13.77 -1.27
C GLU A 78 5.74 14.44 -1.90
N LYS A 79 5.79 15.78 -1.86
CA LYS A 79 6.94 16.54 -2.35
C LYS A 79 8.20 16.20 -1.54
N PHE A 80 8.10 16.20 -0.21
CA PHE A 80 9.20 15.81 0.68
C PHE A 80 9.66 14.37 0.42
N VAL A 81 8.71 13.44 0.27
CA VAL A 81 9.03 12.04 -0.05
C VAL A 81 9.74 11.93 -1.39
N LYS A 82 9.26 12.59 -2.43
CA LYS A 82 9.89 12.58 -3.77
C LYS A 82 11.27 13.25 -3.76
N GLU A 83 11.48 14.29 -2.94
CA GLU A 83 12.77 14.94 -2.79
C GLU A 83 13.80 14.03 -2.08
N ALA A 84 13.38 13.33 -1.03
CA ALA A 84 14.24 12.39 -0.30
C ALA A 84 14.45 11.07 -1.07
N TRP A 85 13.42 10.59 -1.77
CA TRP A 85 13.40 9.33 -2.51
C TRP A 85 12.59 9.44 -3.81
N PRO A 86 13.22 9.87 -4.92
CA PRO A 86 12.54 10.08 -6.20
C PRO A 86 11.84 8.84 -6.78
N GLN A 87 12.30 7.65 -6.39
CA GLN A 87 11.76 6.37 -6.84
C GLN A 87 10.49 5.93 -6.09
N ALA A 88 10.08 6.65 -5.05
CA ALA A 88 8.83 6.38 -4.33
C ALA A 88 7.64 6.48 -5.30
N LEU A 89 6.81 5.44 -5.36
CA LEU A 89 5.60 5.44 -6.19
C LEU A 89 4.46 6.12 -5.45
N LEU A 90 3.72 6.98 -6.16
CA LEU A 90 2.48 7.60 -5.73
C LEU A 90 1.28 6.82 -6.27
N ALA A 91 0.08 7.11 -5.74
CA ALA A 91 -1.12 6.36 -6.09
C ALA A 91 -1.41 6.38 -7.61
N HIS A 92 -1.26 7.54 -8.25
CA HIS A 92 -1.49 7.71 -9.68
C HIS A 92 -0.43 7.02 -10.58
N GLU A 93 0.70 6.58 -10.01
CA GLU A 93 1.76 5.88 -10.73
C GLU A 93 1.56 4.34 -10.70
N VAL A 94 0.53 3.84 -10.00
CA VAL A 94 0.25 2.41 -9.83
C VAL A 94 -1.02 2.00 -10.60
N ASN A 95 -0.84 1.46 -11.80
CA ASN A 95 -1.93 1.27 -12.78
C ASN A 95 -2.63 -0.11 -12.76
N HIS A 96 -2.74 -0.77 -11.60
CA HIS A 96 -3.24 -2.17 -11.54
C HIS A 96 -4.29 -2.43 -10.46
N GLU A 97 -4.97 -1.40 -9.95
CA GLU A 97 -5.87 -1.53 -8.79
C GLU A 97 -6.93 -2.63 -8.94
N ALA A 98 -7.51 -2.77 -10.14
CA ALA A 98 -8.50 -3.80 -10.46
C ALA A 98 -8.01 -5.26 -10.31
N TYR A 99 -6.70 -5.49 -10.36
CA TYR A 99 -6.09 -6.81 -10.25
C TYR A 99 -5.46 -7.07 -8.87
N THR A 100 -5.57 -6.12 -7.94
CA THR A 100 -4.96 -6.24 -6.62
C THR A 100 -5.81 -7.02 -5.63
N SER A 101 -5.17 -7.69 -4.67
CA SER A 101 -5.86 -8.39 -3.59
C SER A 101 -5.07 -8.37 -2.29
N ILE A 102 -5.75 -8.12 -1.18
CA ILE A 102 -5.17 -8.20 0.17
C ILE A 102 -4.72 -9.64 0.49
N LYS A 103 -5.29 -10.63 -0.19
CA LYS A 103 -4.93 -12.04 -0.02
C LYS A 103 -3.59 -12.40 -0.66
N ASN A 104 -3.03 -11.52 -1.49
CA ASN A 104 -1.76 -11.76 -2.16
C ASN A 104 -0.63 -11.80 -1.13
N LYS A 105 0.10 -12.93 -1.11
CA LYS A 105 1.15 -13.17 -0.14
C LYS A 105 2.44 -12.52 -0.62
N VAL A 106 2.87 -11.48 0.10
CA VAL A 106 4.24 -10.98 0.05
C VAL A 106 4.95 -11.40 1.32
N VAL A 107 6.04 -12.14 1.19
CA VAL A 107 6.95 -12.45 2.29
C VAL A 107 8.13 -11.51 2.17
N ILE A 108 8.23 -10.56 3.08
CA ILE A 108 9.41 -9.67 3.19
C ILE A 108 10.52 -10.50 3.83
N ARG A 109 11.66 -10.59 3.12
CA ARG A 109 12.82 -11.32 3.62
C ARG A 109 13.36 -10.65 4.88
N PRO A 110 13.92 -11.39 5.86
CA PRO A 110 14.42 -10.80 7.11
C PRO A 110 15.41 -9.65 6.90
N GLU A 111 16.23 -9.70 5.85
CA GLU A 111 17.24 -8.69 5.51
C GLU A 111 16.61 -7.36 5.06
N LEU A 112 15.36 -7.40 4.58
CA LEU A 112 14.62 -6.22 4.11
C LEU A 112 13.79 -5.56 5.21
N ARG A 113 13.72 -6.16 6.40
CA ARG A 113 13.00 -5.56 7.52
C ARG A 113 13.57 -4.20 7.88
N LEU A 114 12.69 -3.29 8.27
CA LEU A 114 13.07 -1.95 8.72
C LEU A 114 13.26 -1.98 10.23
N ASP A 115 14.47 -2.32 10.64
CA ASP A 115 14.91 -2.37 12.04
C ASP A 115 15.75 -1.14 12.41
N LYS A 116 16.81 -0.87 11.65
CA LYS A 116 17.77 0.20 11.94
C LYS A 116 17.68 1.33 10.93
N ALA A 117 17.67 2.57 11.41
CA ALA A 117 17.79 3.73 10.55
C ALA A 117 19.24 3.87 10.08
N ASN A 118 19.50 3.52 8.82
CA ASN A 118 20.82 3.64 8.20
C ASN A 118 20.68 3.90 6.68
N SER A 119 21.80 3.98 5.97
CA SER A 119 21.81 4.23 4.52
C SER A 119 21.12 3.14 3.68
N THR A 120 20.93 1.93 4.22
CA THR A 120 20.30 0.82 3.49
C THR A 120 18.78 0.92 3.40
N VAL A 121 18.16 1.81 4.18
CA VAL A 121 16.69 1.95 4.24
C VAL A 121 16.09 2.20 2.87
N PHE A 122 16.68 3.07 2.05
CA PHE A 122 16.18 3.32 0.69
C PHE A 122 16.25 2.09 -0.20
N SER A 123 17.33 1.31 -0.15
CA SER A 123 17.45 0.06 -0.91
C SER A 123 16.40 -0.96 -0.47
N LYS A 124 16.20 -1.11 0.85
CA LYS A 124 15.15 -1.98 1.41
C LYS A 124 13.76 -1.54 0.94
N LEU A 125 13.47 -0.25 0.98
CA LEU A 125 12.19 0.31 0.53
C LEU A 125 11.97 0.10 -0.97
N THR A 126 12.99 0.25 -1.81
CA THR A 126 12.90 -0.06 -3.26
C THR A 126 12.54 -1.52 -3.50
N GLU A 127 13.20 -2.45 -2.80
CA GLU A 127 12.90 -3.88 -2.94
C GLU A 127 11.48 -4.22 -2.45
N ILE A 128 11.07 -3.67 -1.31
CA ILE A 128 9.73 -3.89 -0.75
C ILE A 128 8.65 -3.33 -1.68
N GLN A 129 8.81 -2.10 -2.16
CA GLN A 129 7.89 -1.46 -3.09
C GLN A 129 7.74 -2.29 -4.37
N SER A 130 8.86 -2.79 -4.91
CA SER A 130 8.86 -3.68 -6.07
C SER A 130 8.11 -4.99 -5.77
N ALA A 131 8.35 -5.60 -4.62
CA ALA A 131 7.68 -6.83 -4.21
C ALA A 131 6.16 -6.63 -4.06
N PHE A 132 5.72 -5.53 -3.44
CA PHE A 132 4.31 -5.19 -3.35
C PHE A 132 3.65 -5.00 -4.71
N ARG A 133 4.35 -4.35 -5.64
CA ARG A 133 3.87 -4.15 -7.01
C ARG A 133 3.75 -5.48 -7.77
N ILE A 134 4.79 -6.31 -7.75
CA ILE A 134 4.82 -7.59 -8.46
C ILE A 134 3.75 -8.55 -7.92
N ALA A 135 3.56 -8.57 -6.60
CA ALA A 135 2.54 -9.40 -5.98
C ALA A 135 1.13 -8.80 -6.03
N LEU A 136 0.93 -7.66 -6.70
CA LEU A 136 -0.36 -7.00 -6.85
C LEU A 136 -1.03 -6.75 -5.48
N VAL A 137 -0.28 -6.26 -4.50
CA VAL A 137 -0.86 -5.81 -3.22
C VAL A 137 -1.58 -4.48 -3.46
N PRO A 138 -2.80 -4.26 -2.96
CA PRO A 138 -3.50 -3.00 -3.12
C PRO A 138 -2.67 -1.84 -2.54
N TYR A 139 -2.52 -0.75 -3.31
CA TYR A 139 -1.64 0.36 -2.93
C TYR A 139 -1.99 0.97 -1.57
N TRP A 140 -3.28 1.15 -1.29
CA TRP A 140 -3.78 1.64 0.00
C TRP A 140 -3.43 0.71 1.18
N TYR A 141 -3.09 -0.56 0.92
CA TYR A 141 -2.75 -1.56 1.94
C TYR A 141 -1.23 -1.69 2.18
N TRP A 142 -0.39 -1.12 1.32
CA TRP A 142 1.08 -1.18 1.46
C TRP A 142 1.57 -0.70 2.83
N PRO A 143 1.06 0.41 3.41
CA PRO A 143 1.52 0.90 4.71
C PRO A 143 1.33 -0.14 5.80
N LYS A 144 0.12 -0.71 5.87
CA LYS A 144 -0.24 -1.74 6.84
C LYS A 144 0.61 -2.99 6.66
N ARG A 145 0.93 -3.37 5.42
CA ARG A 145 1.79 -4.53 5.16
C ARG A 145 3.22 -4.29 5.60
N LEU A 146 3.78 -3.11 5.36
CA LEU A 146 5.14 -2.73 5.77
C LEU A 146 5.26 -2.64 7.30
N CYS A 147 4.25 -2.13 7.99
CA CYS A 147 4.26 -2.01 9.45
C CYS A 147 4.58 -3.34 10.16
N LEU A 148 4.11 -4.48 9.62
CA LEU A 148 4.40 -5.81 10.16
C LEU A 148 5.90 -6.17 10.15
N ASP A 149 6.69 -5.50 9.32
CA ASP A 149 8.11 -5.73 9.10
C ASP A 149 8.98 -4.55 9.59
N MET A 150 8.40 -3.63 10.39
CA MET A 150 9.09 -2.54 11.09
C MET A 150 9.38 -2.90 12.55
N LYS A 151 10.58 -2.58 13.04
CA LYS A 151 11.06 -2.86 14.41
C LYS A 151 12.03 -1.77 14.88
N GLU A 152 12.49 -1.90 16.12
CA GLU A 152 13.58 -1.10 16.70
C GLU A 152 13.42 0.42 16.44
N ASP A 153 14.29 1.04 15.65
CA ASP A 153 14.28 2.50 15.40
C ASP A 153 12.96 2.99 14.79
N PHE A 154 12.27 2.10 14.08
CA PHE A 154 11.01 2.39 13.40
C PHE A 154 9.78 1.94 14.20
N GLN A 155 9.95 1.46 15.44
CA GLN A 155 8.85 0.98 16.28
C GLN A 155 7.81 2.08 16.57
N CYS A 156 8.25 3.31 16.87
CA CYS A 156 7.32 4.43 17.10
C CYS A 156 6.51 4.76 15.84
N THR A 157 7.16 4.74 14.67
CA THR A 157 6.52 4.97 13.37
C THR A 157 5.48 3.89 13.05
N ARG A 158 5.80 2.63 13.38
CA ARG A 158 4.86 1.51 13.26
C ARG A 158 3.62 1.71 14.12
N VAL A 159 3.80 2.01 15.42
CA VAL A 159 2.67 2.20 16.35
C VAL A 159 1.78 3.35 15.89
N TRP A 160 2.37 4.49 15.52
CA TRP A 160 1.62 5.63 14.99
C TRP A 160 0.81 5.28 13.74
N ALA A 161 1.39 4.53 12.80
CA ALA A 161 0.69 4.13 11.57
C ALA A 161 -0.43 3.12 11.82
N GLU A 162 -0.27 2.22 12.81
CA GLU A 162 -1.29 1.25 13.22
C GLU A 162 -2.49 1.93 13.90
N GLU A 163 -2.25 3.00 14.68
CA GLU A 163 -3.28 3.81 15.32
C GLU A 163 -4.02 4.72 14.33
N ASN A 164 -3.40 5.05 13.20
CA ASN A 164 -3.98 5.92 12.18
C ASN A 164 -4.53 5.11 10.99
N SER A 165 -5.86 4.92 10.97
CA SER A 165 -6.54 4.14 9.92
C SER A 165 -6.44 4.74 8.51
N ALA A 166 -6.07 6.01 8.39
CA ALA A 166 -5.96 6.74 7.11
C ALA A 166 -4.50 6.85 6.62
N THR A 167 -3.58 6.06 7.17
CA THR A 167 -2.16 6.09 6.77
C THR A 167 -2.01 5.70 5.30
N THR A 168 -1.58 6.67 4.47
CA THR A 168 -1.23 6.44 3.06
C THR A 168 0.24 6.07 2.93
N TRP A 169 0.62 5.52 1.77
CA TRP A 169 2.01 5.18 1.48
C TRP A 169 2.96 6.37 1.59
N PRO A 170 2.68 7.55 0.98
CA PRO A 170 3.54 8.71 1.15
C PRO A 170 3.62 9.18 2.61
N LEU A 171 2.52 9.12 3.36
CA LEU A 171 2.48 9.54 4.75
C LEU A 171 3.34 8.63 5.66
N LEU A 172 3.35 7.31 5.41
CA LEU A 172 4.26 6.39 6.10
C LEU A 172 5.73 6.65 5.72
N LEU A 173 6.02 6.85 4.43
CA LEU A 173 7.38 7.16 3.97
C LEU A 173 7.92 8.44 4.59
N GLU A 174 7.10 9.49 4.65
CA GLU A 174 7.44 10.75 5.31
C GLU A 174 7.84 10.52 6.77
N ALA A 175 7.06 9.71 7.52
CA ALA A 175 7.36 9.40 8.91
C ALA A 175 8.66 8.58 9.07
N ILE A 176 8.93 7.64 8.15
CA ILE A 176 10.20 6.90 8.10
C ILE A 176 11.37 7.88 7.88
N PHE A 177 11.26 8.79 6.91
CA PHE A 177 12.32 9.74 6.59
C PHE A 177 12.54 10.76 7.71
N LYS A 178 11.48 11.24 8.36
CA LYS A 178 11.58 12.07 9.58
C LYS A 178 12.29 11.32 10.71
N THR A 179 12.06 10.01 10.84
CA THR A 179 12.79 9.17 11.82
C THR A 179 14.28 9.12 11.48
N MET A 180 14.62 8.91 10.21
CA MET A 180 16.02 8.94 9.75
C MET A 180 16.66 10.31 9.90
N GLN A 181 15.92 11.40 9.71
CA GLN A 181 16.40 12.77 9.90
C GLN A 181 16.68 13.06 11.38
N ARG A 182 15.79 12.63 12.28
CA ARG A 182 15.97 12.77 13.73
C ARG A 182 17.21 12.03 14.25
N LEU A 183 17.57 10.93 13.60
CA LEU A 183 18.75 10.12 13.92
C LEU A 183 20.00 10.56 13.14
N ASP A 184 19.93 11.67 12.39
CA ASP A 184 21.01 12.25 11.58
C ASP A 184 21.57 11.32 10.48
N VAL A 185 20.72 10.44 9.96
CA VAL A 185 21.07 9.44 8.93
C VAL A 185 20.66 9.92 7.54
N LEU A 186 19.55 10.66 7.44
CA LEU A 186 18.99 11.09 6.16
C LEU A 186 19.88 12.10 5.43
N HIS A 187 20.49 13.02 6.18
CA HIS A 187 21.32 14.13 5.67
C HIS A 187 22.76 14.09 6.18
N SER A 188 23.20 12.96 6.73
CA SER A 188 24.61 12.77 7.06
C SER A 188 25.45 13.18 5.85
N LEU A 189 26.50 13.99 6.07
CA LEU A 189 27.40 14.50 5.02
C LEU A 189 27.80 13.40 4.01
N ARG A 190 27.95 12.16 4.49
CA ARG A 190 28.26 10.98 3.67
C ARG A 190 27.22 10.68 2.57
N THR A 191 25.94 10.88 2.84
CA THR A 191 24.82 10.65 1.91
C THR A 191 24.67 11.80 0.91
N ILE A 192 24.98 13.04 1.32
CA ILE A 192 24.99 14.22 0.45
C ILE A 192 26.14 14.13 -0.57
N PHE A 193 27.32 13.67 -0.15
CA PHE A 193 28.45 13.46 -1.06
C PHE A 193 28.16 12.35 -2.09
N SER A 194 27.50 11.25 -1.71
CA SER A 194 27.04 10.25 -2.68
C SER A 194 26.01 10.79 -3.68
N ARG A 195 25.20 11.79 -3.32
CA ARG A 195 24.29 12.47 -4.26
C ARG A 195 25.02 13.34 -5.28
N HIS A 196 26.24 13.80 -4.98
CA HIS A 196 27.06 14.60 -5.88
C HIS A 196 28.14 13.80 -6.61
N ALA A 197 28.45 12.58 -6.17
CA ALA A 197 29.55 11.77 -6.71
C ALA A 197 29.18 10.94 -7.97
N ALA A 198 28.09 11.26 -8.67
CA ALA A 198 27.74 10.59 -9.93
C ALA A 198 27.24 11.58 -10.98
N ARG A 199 28.14 12.47 -11.40
CA ARG A 199 28.16 13.01 -12.76
C ARG A 199 29.59 12.86 -13.29
N ASP A 200 29.92 11.66 -13.74
CA ASP A 200 31.08 11.46 -14.61
C ASP A 200 30.81 12.23 -15.90
N GLY A 201 31.47 13.38 -16.05
CA GLY A 201 31.37 14.24 -17.22
C GLY A 201 31.50 15.74 -16.97
N GLU A 202 31.74 16.20 -15.75
CA GLU A 202 32.01 17.62 -15.50
C GLU A 202 33.53 17.91 -15.63
N ASP A 203 33.82 18.73 -16.64
CA ASP A 203 35.14 19.12 -17.12
C ASP A 203 35.95 19.86 -16.04
N ILE A 204 37.21 19.45 -15.85
CA ILE A 204 38.12 19.87 -14.77
C ILE A 204 38.51 21.37 -14.88
N ASN A 205 38.12 22.05 -15.95
CA ASN A 205 38.53 23.42 -16.26
C ASN A 205 37.73 24.52 -15.53
N SER A 206 36.82 24.18 -14.61
CA SER A 206 35.95 25.16 -13.96
C SER A 206 36.51 25.78 -12.67
N PHE A 207 37.73 25.43 -12.23
CA PHE A 207 38.33 25.96 -10.98
C PHE A 207 39.50 26.93 -11.16
N THR A 208 39.80 27.40 -12.36
CA THR A 208 40.82 28.43 -12.57
C THR A 208 40.25 29.63 -13.32
N THR A 209 39.76 30.64 -12.59
CA THR A 209 39.94 32.07 -12.88
C THR A 209 39.79 32.86 -11.59
#